data_AF-A0A957KYG5-F1
#
_entry.id   AF-A0A957KYG5-F1
#
_cell.length_a   1.000
_cell.length_b   1.000
_cell.length_c   1.000
_cell.angle_alpha   90.00
_cell.angle_beta   90.00
_cell.angle_gamma   90.00
#
_symmetry.space_group_name_H-M   'P 1'
#
loop_
_entity.id
_entity.type
_entity.pdbx_description
1 polymer ?
#
loop_
_entity_poly.entity_id
_entity_poly.type
_entity_poly.pdbx_seq_one_letter_code
_entity_poly.pdbx_strand_id
1 'polypeptide(L)'
;VPATYASGALVDKSELLAARIVGPTLHLHATDASKLGVTDGAMVDVAAVGQSLTVKVSVDGKTPAGLGLLQGTPFLPGTFSAAINKVAAAAAGD
;
A
#
# COMPACT_ATOMS: atom_id res chain seq x y z
N VAL A 1 -17.83 33.02 -2.87
CA VAL A 1 -17.33 31.74 -3.42
C VAL A 1 -17.21 30.78 -2.25
N PRO A 2 -17.98 29.68 -2.18
CA PRO A 2 -17.81 28.73 -1.10
C PRO A 2 -16.44 28.07 -1.23
N ALA A 3 -15.69 27.99 -0.14
CA ALA A 3 -14.37 27.39 -0.13
C ALA A 3 -14.50 25.87 -0.31
N THR A 4 -14.03 25.35 -1.44
CA THR A 4 -14.07 23.94 -1.87
C THR A 4 -13.18 23.00 -1.03
N TYR A 5 -12.72 23.43 0.14
CA TYR A 5 -11.77 22.65 0.94
C TYR A 5 -12.55 21.72 1.87
N ALA A 6 -12.58 20.43 1.54
CA ALA A 6 -12.98 19.40 2.49
C ALA A 6 -12.05 19.43 3.71
N SER A 7 -12.59 19.20 4.90
CA SER A 7 -11.81 19.17 6.15
C SER A 7 -10.66 18.16 6.01
N GLY A 8 -9.41 18.61 6.13
CA GLY A 8 -8.20 17.81 5.90
C GLY A 8 -7.42 18.14 4.61
N ALA A 9 -8.02 18.82 3.62
CA ALA A 9 -7.39 19.08 2.32
C ALA A 9 -6.13 19.97 2.36
N LEU A 10 -5.93 20.73 3.43
CA LEU A 10 -4.71 21.54 3.64
C LEU A 10 -3.52 20.69 4.12
N VAL A 11 -3.78 19.58 4.82
CA VAL A 11 -2.74 18.63 5.23
C VAL A 11 -2.08 18.03 4.00
N ASP A 12 -2.87 17.65 2.99
CA ASP A 12 -2.42 17.08 1.71
C ASP A 12 -1.54 18.00 0.86
N LYS A 13 -1.51 19.30 1.19
CA LYS A 13 -0.71 20.32 0.50
C LYS A 13 0.48 20.81 1.34
N SER A 14 0.68 20.26 2.53
CA SER A 14 1.77 20.64 3.42
C SER A 14 3.05 19.91 3.05
N GLU A 15 4.07 20.65 2.60
CA GLU A 15 5.41 20.11 2.33
C GLU A 15 6.05 19.48 3.58
N LEU A 16 5.74 20.00 4.77
CA LEU A 16 6.22 19.46 6.04
C LEU A 16 5.61 18.08 6.36
N LEU A 17 4.40 17.83 5.86
CA LEU A 17 3.68 16.57 6.06
C LEU A 17 3.78 15.66 4.85
N ALA A 18 4.34 16.11 3.72
CA ALA A 18 4.50 15.30 2.52
C ALA A 18 5.25 13.98 2.80
N ALA A 19 6.28 14.01 3.65
CA ALA A 19 7.00 12.81 4.10
C ALA A 19 6.17 11.88 5.01
N ARG A 20 5.10 12.41 5.63
CA ARG A 20 4.16 11.66 6.48
C ARG A 20 2.87 11.26 5.76
N ILE A 21 2.57 11.90 4.63
CA ILE A 21 1.53 11.50 3.67
C ILE A 21 2.13 10.38 2.84
N VAL A 22 2.27 9.23 3.47
CA VAL A 22 2.81 8.03 2.84
C VAL A 22 1.69 7.45 1.99
N GLY A 23 1.92 7.37 0.67
CA GLY A 23 1.04 6.64 -0.23
C GLY A 23 0.84 5.19 0.22
N PRO A 24 -0.16 4.48 -0.33
CA PRO A 24 -0.52 3.17 0.18
C PRO A 24 0.66 2.20 0.09
N THR A 25 1.07 1.69 1.25
CA THR A 25 2.28 0.87 1.44
C THR A 25 1.93 -0.40 2.20
N LEU A 26 2.37 -1.54 1.68
CA LEU A 26 2.25 -2.84 2.33
C LEU A 26 3.58 -3.20 3.00
N HIS A 27 3.59 -3.24 4.33
CA HIS A 27 4.72 -3.73 5.09
C HIS A 27 4.66 -5.23 5.24
N LEU A 28 5.78 -5.91 4.97
CA LEU A 28 5.92 -7.36 5.05
C LEU A 28 7.20 -7.73 5.80
N HIS A 29 7.13 -8.85 6.53
CA HIS A 29 8.32 -9.49 7.08
C HIS A 29 9.20 -10.07 5.95
N ALA A 30 10.52 -10.06 6.15
CA ALA A 30 11.50 -10.54 5.15
C ALA A 30 11.24 -11.98 4.66
N THR A 31 10.86 -12.87 5.58
CA THR A 31 10.54 -14.27 5.26
C THR A 31 9.32 -14.38 4.35
N ASP A 32 8.30 -13.56 4.56
CA ASP A 32 7.05 -13.62 3.78
C ASP A 32 7.21 -12.93 2.43
N ALA A 33 7.95 -11.82 2.39
CA ALA A 33 8.37 -11.19 1.14
C ALA A 33 9.15 -12.17 0.25
N SER A 34 10.07 -12.94 0.85
CA SER A 34 10.84 -13.97 0.15
C SER A 34 9.96 -15.10 -0.38
N LYS A 35 9.00 -15.60 0.43
CA LYS A 35 8.04 -16.64 0.01
C LYS A 35 7.12 -16.18 -1.12
N LEU A 36 6.70 -14.91 -1.09
CA LEU A 36 5.85 -14.29 -2.11
C LEU A 36 6.64 -13.85 -3.36
N GLY A 37 7.98 -13.93 -3.32
CA GLY A 37 8.84 -13.50 -4.42
C GLY A 37 8.73 -12.00 -4.74
N VAL A 38 8.54 -11.18 -3.70
CA VAL A 38 8.43 -9.72 -3.78
C VAL A 38 9.61 -9.07 -3.05
N THR A 39 10.13 -7.99 -3.61
CA THR A 39 11.27 -7.26 -3.07
C THR A 39 10.83 -5.93 -2.47
N ASP A 40 11.67 -5.36 -1.62
CA ASP A 40 11.46 -4.01 -1.11
C ASP A 40 11.28 -3.00 -2.25
N GLY A 41 10.28 -2.14 -2.12
CA GLY A 41 9.90 -1.14 -3.12
C GLY A 41 9.13 -1.65 -4.34
N ALA A 42 8.87 -2.95 -4.48
CA ALA A 42 8.05 -3.50 -5.56
C ALA A 42 6.60 -3.02 -5.46
N MET A 43 5.91 -2.89 -6.59
CA MET A 43 4.46 -2.65 -6.61
C MET A 43 3.72 -3.99 -6.64
N VAL A 44 2.72 -4.15 -5.79
CA VAL A 44 1.89 -5.36 -5.71
C VAL A 44 0.41 -4.99 -5.67
N ASP A 45 -0.43 -5.87 -6.20
CA ASP A 45 -1.87 -5.73 -6.05
C ASP A 45 -2.32 -6.49 -4.80
N VAL A 46 -2.85 -5.73 -3.85
CA VAL A 46 -3.49 -6.26 -2.65
C VAL A 46 -4.99 -6.23 -2.88
N ALA A 47 -5.60 -7.40 -2.98
CA ALA A 47 -7.05 -7.51 -2.91
C ALA A 47 -7.47 -7.38 -1.45
N ALA A 48 -8.15 -6.31 -1.07
CA ALA A 48 -8.71 -6.09 0.26
C ALA A 48 -10.19 -5.70 0.14
N VAL A 49 -11.08 -6.42 0.84
CA VAL A 49 -12.52 -6.10 0.92
C VAL A 49 -13.17 -5.96 -0.48
N GLY A 50 -12.81 -6.83 -1.43
CA GLY A 50 -13.36 -6.83 -2.79
C GLY A 50 -12.79 -5.74 -3.71
N GLN A 51 -11.80 -4.97 -3.27
CA GLN A 51 -11.08 -3.99 -4.09
C GLN A 51 -9.63 -4.42 -4.25
N SER A 52 -9.08 -4.24 -5.45
CA SER A 52 -7.64 -4.36 -5.68
C SER A 52 -6.97 -3.01 -5.54
N LEU A 53 -5.99 -2.90 -4.64
CA LEU A 53 -5.17 -1.73 -4.45
C LEU A 53 -3.73 -2.03 -4.87
N THR A 54 -3.22 -1.27 -5.84
CA THR A 54 -1.80 -1.30 -6.18
C THR A 54 -1.02 -0.50 -5.13
N VAL A 55 -0.14 -1.17 -4.41
CA VAL A 55 0.58 -0.60 -3.27
C VAL A 55 2.07 -0.92 -3.34
N LYS A 56 2.88 -0.04 -2.77
CA LYS A 56 4.33 -0.24 -2.67
C LYS A 56 4.64 -1.20 -1.53
N VAL A 57 5.48 -2.19 -1.75
CA VAL A 57 5.97 -3.08 -0.69
C VAL A 57 7.09 -2.38 0.09
N SER A 58 7.03 -2.47 1.41
CA SER A 58 8.13 -2.16 2.33
C SER A 58 8.51 -3.44 3.06
N VAL A 59 9.70 -3.97 2.82
CA VAL A 59 10.17 -5.15 3.57
C VAL A 59 10.91 -4.66 4.80
N ASP A 60 10.30 -4.84 5.98
CA ASP A 60 10.89 -4.42 7.24
C ASP A 60 10.85 -5.52 8.30
N GLY A 61 11.74 -5.42 9.30
CA GLY A 61 11.76 -6.31 10.45
C GLY A 61 10.76 -5.92 11.55
N LYS A 62 9.88 -4.94 11.28
CA LYS A 62 8.90 -4.43 12.24
C LYS A 62 7.57 -5.15 12.11
N THR A 63 7.25 -5.64 10.91
CA THR A 63 6.07 -6.45 10.65
C THR A 63 6.30 -7.88 11.14
N PRO A 64 5.46 -8.44 12.02
CA PRO A 64 5.58 -9.84 12.43
C PRO A 64 5.39 -10.80 11.25
N ALA A 65 6.09 -11.93 11.27
CA ALA A 65 5.93 -12.96 10.26
C ALA A 65 4.48 -13.50 10.23
N GLY A 66 3.95 -13.74 9.04
CA GLY A 66 2.57 -14.17 8.79
C GLY A 66 1.54 -13.04 8.78
N LEU A 67 1.95 -11.79 8.99
CA LEU A 67 1.10 -10.60 8.92
C LEU A 67 1.61 -9.64 7.84
N GLY A 68 0.68 -8.90 7.22
CA GLY A 68 0.98 -7.76 6.36
C GLY A 68 0.27 -6.52 6.88
N LEU A 69 0.97 -5.40 7.02
CA LEU A 69 0.40 -4.15 7.49
C LEU A 69 0.20 -3.20 6.31
N LEU A 70 -1.04 -2.85 6.02
CA LEU A 70 -1.40 -1.94 4.94
C LEU A 70 -1.60 -0.53 5.52
N GLN A 71 -0.70 0.39 5.20
CA GLN A 71 -0.75 1.78 5.64
C GLN A 71 -1.14 2.70 4.48
N GLY A 72 -1.71 3.88 4.78
CA GLY A 72 -1.95 4.92 3.79
C GLY A 72 -3.11 4.63 2.83
N THR A 73 -3.99 3.68 3.21
CA THR A 73 -5.22 3.36 2.47
C THR A 73 -6.44 4.00 3.15
N PRO A 74 -7.45 4.45 2.38
CA PRO A 74 -8.70 4.93 2.95
C PRO A 74 -9.36 3.83 3.77
N PHE A 75 -10.10 4.23 4.81
CA PHE A 75 -10.82 3.28 5.66
C PHE A 75 -11.76 2.40 4.83
N LEU A 76 -11.55 1.08 4.89
CA LEU A 76 -12.38 0.07 4.21
C LEU A 76 -13.21 -0.68 5.27
N PRO A 77 -14.52 -0.41 5.40
CA PRO A 77 -15.37 -1.17 6.32
C PRO A 77 -15.62 -2.59 5.78
N GLY A 78 -15.37 -3.62 6.60
CA GLY A 78 -15.69 -5.02 6.27
C GLY A 78 -14.84 -6.07 6.99
N THR A 79 -15.12 -7.35 6.75
CA THR A 79 -14.26 -8.47 7.18
C THR A 79 -13.10 -8.64 6.21
N PHE A 80 -11.87 -8.53 6.71
CA PHE A 80 -10.66 -8.48 5.89
C PHE A 80 -10.30 -9.88 5.35
N SER A 81 -10.34 -10.03 4.03
CA SER A 81 -9.69 -11.12 3.31
C SER A 81 -8.68 -10.47 2.37
N ALA A 82 -7.40 -10.85 2.51
CA ALA A 82 -6.30 -10.28 1.74
C ALA A 82 -5.69 -11.36 0.83
N ALA A 83 -5.61 -11.07 -0.46
CA ALA A 83 -4.81 -11.85 -1.41
C ALA A 83 -3.76 -10.94 -2.06
N ILE A 84 -2.50 -11.37 -2.05
CA ILE A 84 -1.39 -10.63 -2.63
C ILE A 84 -1.05 -11.30 -3.96
N ASN A 85 -1.27 -10.59 -5.06
CA ASN A 85 -0.94 -11.07 -6.40
C ASN A 85 0.25 -10.28 -6.94
N LYS A 86 1.23 -11.01 -7.51
CA LYS A 86 2.36 -10.40 -8.19
C LYS A 86 1.89 -9.82 -9.52
N VAL A 87 2.10 -8.53 -9.74
CA VAL A 87 1.81 -7.90 -11.03
C VAL A 87 2.84 -8.43 -12.03
N ALA A 88 2.37 -9.13 -13.07
CA ALA A 88 3.22 -9.59 -14.14
C ALA A 88 3.85 -8.37 -14.83
N ALA A 89 5.17 -8.39 -15.00
CA ALA A 89 5.88 -7.39 -15.78
C ALA A 89 5.28 -7.34 -17.20
N ALA A 90 4.84 -6.16 -17.64
CA ALA A 90 4.42 -5.96 -19.01
C ALA A 90 5.55 -6.44 -19.94
N ALA A 91 5.23 -7.40 -20.81
CA ALA A 91 6.12 -7.83 -21.86
C ALA A 91 6.50 -6.60 -22.68
N ALA A 92 7.79 -6.27 -22.72
CA ALA A 92 8.35 -5.33 -23.68
C ALA A 92 8.04 -5.89 -25.08
N GLY A 93 7.19 -5.18 -25.82
CA GLY A 93 6.94 -5.44 -27.23
C GLY A 93 8.04 -4.82 -28.08
N ASP A 94 8.56 -5.65 -28.99
CA ASP A 94 9.30 -5.43 -30.24
C ASP A 94 10.25 -4.22 -30.37
#